data_AF-A0A1G4VRE0-F1
#
_entry.id   AF-A0A1G4VRE0-F1
#
_cell.length_a   1.000
_cell.length_b   1.000
_cell.length_c   1.000
_cell.angle_alpha   90.00
_cell.angle_beta   90.00
_cell.angle_gamma   90.00
#
_symmetry.space_group_name_H-M   'P 1'
#
loop_
_entity.id
_entity.type
_entity.pdbx_description
1 polymer ?
#
loop_
_entity_poly.entity_id
_entity_poly.type
_entity_poly.pdbx_seq_one_letter_code
_entity_poly.pdbx_strand_id
1 'polypeptide(L)'
;MSDNREKIINDFREEIKHAYEPGAKVMSADRELRFCFELQRDRLSKKKLTCTEEMVRRGVFESPRNNIRSWNDGHYRTTWAVDNIEHTKTYSRDGMRMYKKSGKQLIYETVVDVHDGEDVSNDNYCCPNCGAVSTIAALQEGCPHCGTSFKMTELYPKVSNFFYVRDIAGNGKELWHTVLKHGLCLLPVTFGLFLWTGYSENGIAPIEYIQNPGKLIWLLVCMVIMTPIVGYMGFFLHMFGMALKAMIMDLPLIFSIITSRSSFAYRMSQICPEYTFERFSARMMSLLKIVAYSDRDDELPFYKGKDLGSLFDDVTDITFRGMATCKQVRVRDNMVYVTADLYVETERDCGTKIKAKRETYRVTAGRRLDVPFTTNFSITEIECKSCGGSFNAYKTNKCPYCGTEYRPEYEDWALYDIKKR
;
A
#
# COMPACT_ATOMS: atom_id res chain seq x y z
N MET A 1 -5.62 21.13 0.20
CA MET A 1 -6.54 19.98 0.31
C MET A 1 -7.85 20.51 0.89
N SER A 2 -9.02 19.91 0.63
CA SER A 2 -10.23 20.29 1.36
C SER A 2 -10.15 19.70 2.77
N ASP A 3 -10.64 20.41 3.78
CA ASP A 3 -10.56 19.99 5.19
C ASP A 3 -11.07 18.56 5.42
N ASN A 4 -12.10 18.15 4.66
CA ASN A 4 -12.69 16.81 4.77
C ASN A 4 -11.73 15.67 4.36
N ARG A 5 -10.86 15.90 3.35
CA ARG A 5 -9.89 14.89 2.89
C ARG A 5 -8.74 14.71 3.87
N GLU A 6 -8.31 15.79 4.50
CA GLU A 6 -7.25 15.73 5.53
C GLU A 6 -7.73 15.00 6.77
N LYS A 7 -8.98 15.27 7.16
CA LYS A 7 -9.66 14.53 8.22
C LYS A 7 -9.66 13.03 7.95
N ILE A 8 -10.13 12.59 6.77
CA ILE A 8 -10.20 11.15 6.42
C ILE A 8 -8.83 10.47 6.43
N ILE A 9 -7.77 11.15 5.99
CA ILE A 9 -6.42 10.60 6.04
C ILE A 9 -5.96 10.40 7.49
N ASN A 10 -6.19 11.40 8.34
CA ASN A 10 -5.81 11.30 9.75
C ASN A 10 -6.63 10.23 10.49
N ASP A 11 -7.95 10.20 10.26
CA ASP A 11 -8.85 9.19 10.82
C ASP A 11 -8.42 7.78 10.38
N PHE A 12 -8.12 7.59 9.09
CA PHE A 12 -7.63 6.31 8.56
C PHE A 12 -6.34 5.84 9.23
N ARG A 13 -5.38 6.73 9.46
CA ARG A 13 -4.09 6.37 10.11
C ARG A 13 -4.26 5.99 11.57
N GLU A 14 -5.20 6.61 12.28
CA GLU A 14 -5.54 6.21 13.64
C GLU A 14 -6.30 4.87 13.65
N GLU A 15 -7.25 4.67 12.74
CA GLU A 15 -8.00 3.41 12.60
C GLU A 15 -7.09 2.22 12.28
N ILE A 16 -6.05 2.37 11.44
CA ILE A 16 -5.12 1.27 11.10
C ILE A 16 -4.41 0.72 12.34
N LYS A 17 -4.04 1.57 13.30
CA LYS A 17 -3.32 1.13 14.52
C LYS A 17 -4.09 0.06 15.29
N HIS A 18 -5.42 0.14 15.24
CA HIS A 18 -6.34 -0.74 15.92
C HIS A 18 -7.06 -1.71 14.98
N ALA A 19 -6.77 -1.71 13.67
CA ALA A 19 -7.54 -2.47 12.67
C ALA A 19 -7.57 -3.99 12.90
N TYR A 20 -6.53 -4.53 13.54
CA TYR A 20 -6.41 -5.96 13.84
C TYR A 20 -6.95 -6.35 15.22
N GLU A 21 -7.48 -5.39 15.99
CA GLU A 21 -8.16 -5.67 17.25
C GLU A 21 -9.53 -6.31 17.00
N PRO A 22 -10.02 -7.18 17.91
CA PRO A 22 -11.33 -7.80 17.78
C PRO A 22 -12.45 -6.76 17.67
N GLY A 23 -13.24 -6.84 16.59
CA GLY A 23 -14.38 -5.95 16.38
C GLY A 23 -14.06 -4.55 15.82
N ALA A 24 -12.78 -4.20 15.66
CA ALA A 24 -12.36 -2.94 15.04
C ALA A 24 -12.87 -2.79 13.60
N LYS A 25 -13.18 -1.56 13.18
CA LYS A 25 -13.64 -1.26 11.83
C LYS A 25 -12.94 -0.02 11.32
N VAL A 26 -12.41 -0.12 10.10
CA VAL A 26 -11.74 0.98 9.41
C VAL A 26 -12.78 1.68 8.53
N MET A 27 -13.52 2.62 9.10
CA MET A 27 -14.63 3.30 8.43
C MET A 27 -14.14 4.33 7.42
N SER A 28 -12.93 4.85 7.58
CA SER A 28 -12.28 5.79 6.64
C SER A 28 -11.81 5.09 5.35
N ALA A 29 -11.69 3.77 5.37
CA ALA A 29 -11.44 2.93 4.21
C ALA A 29 -12.72 2.69 3.38
N ASP A 30 -12.54 2.52 2.07
CA ASP A 30 -13.60 2.00 1.22
C ASP A 30 -13.99 0.56 1.62
N ARG A 31 -15.13 0.10 1.12
CA ARG A 31 -15.68 -1.23 1.44
C ARG A 31 -14.70 -2.37 1.16
N GLU A 32 -13.91 -2.27 0.09
CA GLU A 32 -13.00 -3.34 -0.32
C GLU A 32 -11.81 -3.46 0.61
N LEU A 33 -11.20 -2.31 0.92
CA LEU A 33 -10.08 -2.22 1.82
C LEU A 33 -10.50 -2.58 3.26
N ARG A 34 -11.69 -2.16 3.69
CA ARG A 34 -12.29 -2.57 4.96
C ARG A 34 -12.45 -4.09 5.03
N PHE A 35 -12.97 -4.72 3.97
CA PHE A 35 -13.10 -6.18 3.92
C PHE A 35 -11.74 -6.88 3.94
N CYS A 36 -10.71 -6.31 3.30
CA CYS A 36 -9.35 -6.83 3.40
C CYS A 36 -8.85 -6.87 4.85
N PHE A 37 -9.08 -5.80 5.63
CA PHE A 37 -8.72 -5.77 7.06
C PHE A 37 -9.49 -6.81 7.88
N GLU A 38 -10.79 -6.96 7.62
CA GLU A 38 -11.61 -8.00 8.27
C GLU A 38 -11.06 -9.40 8.03
N LEU A 39 -10.84 -9.77 6.76
CA LEU A 39 -10.30 -11.07 6.38
C LEU A 39 -8.91 -11.31 6.97
N GLN A 40 -8.06 -10.29 6.94
CA GLN A 40 -6.71 -10.38 7.51
C GLN A 40 -6.75 -10.61 9.02
N ARG A 41 -7.60 -9.88 9.74
CA ARG A 41 -7.78 -10.07 11.18
C ARG A 41 -8.28 -11.48 11.50
N ASP A 42 -9.30 -11.95 10.78
CA ASP A 42 -9.85 -13.30 10.98
C ASP A 42 -8.79 -14.37 10.77
N ARG A 43 -7.94 -14.19 9.75
CA ARG A 43 -6.81 -15.07 9.49
C ARG A 43 -5.75 -15.04 10.60
N LEU A 44 -5.39 -13.86 11.09
CA LEU A 44 -4.44 -13.72 12.19
C LEU A 44 -4.96 -14.40 13.46
N SER A 45 -6.24 -14.20 13.78
CA SER A 45 -6.94 -14.88 14.88
C SER A 45 -6.84 -16.40 14.75
N LYS A 46 -7.18 -16.98 13.58
CA LYS A 46 -7.06 -18.42 13.32
C LYS A 46 -5.65 -18.96 13.52
N LYS A 47 -4.62 -18.17 13.17
CA LYS A 47 -3.21 -18.51 13.36
C LYS A 47 -2.67 -18.21 14.76
N LYS A 48 -3.52 -17.77 15.70
CA LYS A 48 -3.14 -17.33 17.06
C LYS A 48 -2.04 -16.26 17.01
N LEU A 49 -2.13 -15.36 16.04
CA LEU A 49 -1.21 -14.24 15.86
C LEU A 49 -1.90 -12.95 16.26
N THR A 50 -1.21 -12.13 17.05
CA THR A 50 -1.58 -10.74 17.30
C THR A 50 -0.66 -9.86 16.46
N CYS A 51 -1.22 -8.93 15.69
CA CYS A 51 -0.48 -7.93 14.93
C CYS A 51 -0.69 -6.56 15.55
N THR A 52 0.40 -5.84 15.80
CA THR A 52 0.35 -4.43 16.20
C THR A 52 1.12 -3.58 15.20
N GLU A 53 0.49 -2.50 14.74
CA GLU A 53 1.10 -1.48 13.87
C GLU A 53 1.16 -0.15 14.62
N GLU A 54 2.37 0.34 14.83
CA GLU A 54 2.62 1.65 15.41
C GLU A 54 3.20 2.56 14.32
N MET A 55 2.58 3.72 14.15
CA MET A 55 3.03 4.75 13.20
C MET A 55 3.26 6.05 13.94
N VAL A 56 4.50 6.54 13.89
CA VAL A 56 4.89 7.82 14.47
C VAL A 56 5.31 8.77 13.34
N ARG A 57 4.66 9.92 13.25
CA ARG A 57 4.98 10.93 12.24
C ARG A 57 6.36 11.54 12.52
N ARG A 58 7.24 11.56 11.51
CA ARG A 58 8.64 12.04 11.66
C ARG A 58 8.85 13.52 11.34
N GLY A 59 7.81 14.23 10.94
CA GLY A 59 7.82 15.67 10.65
C GLY A 59 7.07 16.03 9.37
N VAL A 60 6.77 17.31 9.20
CA VAL A 60 6.14 17.86 7.99
C VAL A 60 7.19 17.91 6.87
N PHE A 61 6.86 17.54 5.64
CA PHE A 61 7.75 17.83 4.50
C PHE A 61 7.96 19.34 4.39
N GLU A 62 9.19 19.77 4.09
CA GLU A 62 9.54 21.19 3.91
C GLU A 62 8.69 21.91 2.84
N SER A 63 8.02 21.17 1.94
CA SER A 63 6.97 21.72 1.09
C SER A 63 5.70 20.84 1.14
N PRO A 64 4.58 21.33 1.69
CA PRO A 64 3.29 20.62 1.68
C PRO A 64 2.77 20.30 0.27
N ARG A 65 3.20 21.07 -0.74
CA ARG A 65 2.74 20.92 -2.13
C ARG A 65 3.31 19.70 -2.87
N ASN A 66 4.46 19.15 -2.45
CA ASN A 66 5.07 18.00 -3.12
C ASN A 66 4.55 16.64 -2.62
N ASN A 67 3.80 16.63 -1.52
CA ASN A 67 3.30 15.42 -0.88
C ASN A 67 1.94 14.99 -1.38
N ILE A 68 1.26 15.90 -2.07
CA ILE A 68 -0.11 15.73 -2.47
C ILE A 68 -0.16 15.86 -3.99
N ARG A 69 -0.49 14.77 -4.67
CA ARG A 69 -0.78 14.79 -6.09
C ARG A 69 -2.23 14.45 -6.29
N SER A 70 -2.99 15.37 -6.85
CA SER A 70 -4.38 15.13 -7.21
C SER A 70 -4.55 15.19 -8.72
N TRP A 71 -5.39 14.31 -9.23
CA TRP A 71 -5.89 14.36 -10.59
C TRP A 71 -7.40 14.20 -10.56
N ASN A 72 -8.02 14.74 -11.59
CA ASN A 72 -9.44 14.73 -11.80
C ASN A 72 -9.69 13.86 -13.03
N ASP A 73 -10.71 13.02 -12.98
CA ASP A 73 -11.33 12.48 -14.19
C ASP A 73 -12.74 13.09 -14.34
N GLY A 74 -13.59 12.49 -15.19
CA GLY A 74 -14.94 13.00 -15.42
C GLY A 74 -15.83 13.02 -14.17
N HIS A 75 -15.51 12.25 -13.12
CA HIS A 75 -16.42 11.95 -12.00
C HIS A 75 -15.77 12.01 -10.62
N TYR A 76 -14.51 11.65 -10.52
CA TYR A 76 -13.78 11.50 -9.28
C TYR A 76 -12.51 12.34 -9.27
N ARG A 77 -12.26 12.94 -8.10
CA ARG A 77 -10.96 13.48 -7.74
C ARG A 77 -10.20 12.43 -6.95
N THR A 78 -9.10 11.95 -7.51
CA THR A 78 -8.19 11.06 -6.77
C THR A 78 -7.01 11.88 -6.26
N THR A 79 -6.70 11.71 -4.98
CA THR A 79 -5.62 12.41 -4.28
C THR A 79 -4.67 11.39 -3.68
N TRP A 80 -3.41 11.43 -4.09
CA TRP A 80 -2.32 10.77 -3.38
C TRP A 80 -1.82 11.68 -2.27
N ALA A 81 -1.86 11.17 -1.04
CA ALA A 81 -1.21 11.79 0.11
C ALA A 81 0.01 10.95 0.50
N VAL A 82 1.12 11.64 0.75
CA VAL A 82 2.39 11.03 1.16
C VAL A 82 2.85 11.66 2.48
N ASP A 83 3.26 10.83 3.43
CA ASP A 83 3.80 11.31 4.70
C ASP A 83 4.97 10.45 5.21
N ASN A 84 5.84 11.09 5.99
CA ASN A 84 7.02 10.49 6.59
C ASN A 84 6.65 9.86 7.93
N ILE A 85 6.75 8.54 8.01
CA ILE A 85 6.45 7.78 9.23
C ILE A 85 7.62 6.92 9.68
N GLU A 86 7.74 6.77 10.98
CA GLU A 86 8.42 5.62 11.59
C GLU A 86 7.35 4.56 11.82
N HIS A 87 7.46 3.46 11.07
CA HIS A 87 6.49 2.38 11.12
C HIS A 87 7.12 1.17 11.80
N THR A 88 6.46 0.70 12.85
CA THR A 88 6.81 -0.52 13.55
C THR A 88 5.65 -1.51 13.49
N LYS A 89 5.87 -2.62 12.79
CA LYS A 89 4.94 -3.74 12.72
C LYS A 89 5.49 -4.91 13.52
N THR A 90 4.70 -5.41 14.46
CA THR A 90 5.07 -6.54 15.32
C THR A 90 4.04 -7.64 15.23
N TYR A 91 4.51 -8.88 15.13
CA TYR A 91 3.68 -10.06 15.30
C TYR A 91 4.10 -10.81 16.56
N SER A 92 3.11 -11.18 17.37
CA SER A 92 3.28 -12.03 18.53
C SER A 92 2.35 -13.24 18.49
N ARG A 93 2.78 -14.33 19.12
CA ARG A 93 2.01 -15.56 19.32
C ARG A 93 2.18 -15.94 20.78
N ASP A 94 1.08 -16.01 21.53
CA ASP A 94 1.09 -16.35 22.96
C ASP A 94 2.07 -15.49 23.79
N GLY A 95 2.16 -14.19 23.48
CA GLY A 95 3.09 -13.24 24.12
C GLY A 95 4.54 -13.29 23.62
N MET A 96 4.93 -14.31 22.85
CA MET A 96 6.25 -14.39 22.23
C MET A 96 6.29 -13.61 20.91
N ARG A 97 7.33 -12.80 20.72
CA ARG A 97 7.52 -12.00 19.50
C ARG A 97 8.05 -12.88 18.37
N MET A 98 7.26 -13.03 17.31
CA MET A 98 7.57 -13.86 16.15
C MET A 98 8.28 -13.08 15.04
N TYR A 99 8.00 -11.77 14.97
CA TYR A 99 8.57 -10.86 13.98
C TYR A 99 8.41 -9.42 14.45
N LYS A 100 9.41 -8.59 14.15
CA LYS A 100 9.33 -7.14 14.30
C LYS A 100 10.07 -6.49 13.14
N LYS A 101 9.37 -5.64 12.42
CA LYS A 101 9.92 -4.77 11.38
C LYS A 101 9.70 -3.35 11.84
N SER A 102 10.78 -2.63 12.05
CA SER A 102 10.74 -1.22 12.38
C SER A 102 11.63 -0.48 11.38
N GLY A 103 11.11 0.59 10.82
CA GLY A 103 11.85 1.35 9.82
C GLY A 103 11.20 2.67 9.46
N LYS A 104 12.05 3.52 8.89
CA LYS A 104 11.66 4.79 8.28
C LYS A 104 11.00 4.51 6.94
N GLN A 105 9.73 4.90 6.82
CA GLN A 105 8.92 4.64 5.64
C GLN A 105 8.12 5.88 5.24
N LEU A 106 7.78 5.95 3.97
CA LEU A 106 6.76 6.81 3.40
C LEU A 106 5.46 6.00 3.33
N ILE A 107 4.39 6.52 3.91
CA ILE A 107 3.04 6.00 3.66
C ILE A 107 2.46 6.72 2.45
N TYR A 108 1.98 5.96 1.48
CA TYR A 108 1.22 6.46 0.33
C TYR A 108 -0.23 6.07 0.53
N GLU A 109 -1.13 7.05 0.50
CA GLU A 109 -2.58 6.83 0.64
C GLU A 109 -3.29 7.39 -0.59
N THR A 110 -4.19 6.60 -1.16
CA THR A 110 -5.03 7.00 -2.31
C THR A 110 -6.42 7.32 -1.81
N VAL A 111 -6.73 8.61 -1.68
CA VAL A 111 -8.06 9.11 -1.34
C VAL A 111 -8.85 9.34 -2.62
N VAL A 112 -10.04 8.76 -2.69
CA VAL A 112 -10.99 9.01 -3.77
C VAL A 112 -12.11 9.88 -3.23
N ASP A 113 -12.49 10.87 -4.01
CA ASP A 113 -13.53 11.85 -3.72
C ASP A 113 -14.37 12.08 -4.98
N VAL A 114 -15.62 12.50 -4.86
CA VAL A 114 -16.53 12.76 -6.01
C VAL A 114 -16.51 14.27 -6.30
N HIS A 115 -16.53 14.66 -7.57
CA HIS A 115 -16.45 16.06 -7.97
C HIS A 115 -17.60 16.93 -7.44
N ASP A 116 -18.83 16.43 -7.59
CA ASP A 116 -20.08 17.12 -7.26
C ASP A 116 -20.98 16.22 -6.39
N GLY A 117 -20.38 15.32 -5.61
CA GLY A 117 -21.13 14.43 -4.73
C GLY A 117 -21.65 15.20 -3.53
N GLU A 118 -22.98 15.29 -3.38
CA GLU A 118 -23.57 15.69 -2.11
C GLU A 118 -23.24 14.63 -1.05
N ASP A 119 -22.89 15.08 0.15
CA ASP A 119 -22.70 14.18 1.28
C ASP A 119 -24.06 13.68 1.79
N VAL A 120 -24.53 12.60 1.16
CA VAL A 120 -25.79 11.93 1.51
C VAL A 120 -25.68 11.04 2.75
N SER A 121 -24.52 11.02 3.44
CA SER A 121 -24.28 10.11 4.55
C SER A 121 -25.30 10.26 5.68
N ASN A 122 -25.73 11.50 5.92
CA ASN A 122 -26.68 11.86 6.98
C ASN A 122 -28.13 11.91 6.50
N ASP A 123 -28.39 11.62 5.22
CA ASP A 123 -29.75 11.62 4.70
C ASP A 123 -30.53 10.44 5.26
N ASN A 124 -31.81 10.67 5.51
CA ASN A 124 -32.73 9.66 6.00
C ASN A 124 -33.15 8.73 4.86
N TYR A 125 -33.09 7.43 5.10
CA TYR A 125 -33.57 6.41 4.19
C TYR A 125 -34.52 5.46 4.93
N CYS A 126 -35.67 5.20 4.33
CA CYS A 126 -36.64 4.25 4.85
C CYS A 126 -36.31 2.85 4.34
N CYS A 127 -36.06 1.91 5.25
CA CYS A 127 -35.81 0.53 4.88
C CYS A 127 -37.02 -0.05 4.12
N PRO A 128 -36.87 -0.51 2.87
CA PRO A 128 -37.98 -1.09 2.08
C PRO A 128 -38.59 -2.33 2.73
N ASN A 129 -37.79 -3.13 3.44
CA ASN A 129 -38.25 -4.35 4.10
C ASN A 129 -39.05 -4.10 5.40
N CYS A 130 -38.55 -3.25 6.30
CA CYS A 130 -39.17 -3.06 7.63
C CYS A 130 -39.78 -1.68 7.89
N GLY A 131 -39.62 -0.73 6.97
CA GLY A 131 -40.12 0.65 7.11
C GLY A 131 -39.36 1.52 8.11
N ALA A 132 -38.36 0.99 8.81
CA ALA A 132 -37.58 1.77 9.77
C ALA A 132 -36.72 2.83 9.08
N VAL A 133 -36.68 4.03 9.68
CA VAL A 133 -35.88 5.16 9.19
C VAL A 133 -34.48 5.06 9.79
N SER A 134 -33.45 5.11 8.94
CA SER A 134 -32.06 5.14 9.37
C SER A 134 -31.26 6.07 8.45
N THR A 135 -30.10 6.54 8.89
CA THR A 135 -29.21 7.31 8.02
C THR A 135 -28.58 6.38 6.98
N ILE A 136 -28.28 6.90 5.79
CA ILE A 136 -27.61 6.11 4.74
C ILE A 136 -26.28 5.53 5.22
N ALA A 137 -25.52 6.28 6.03
CA ALA A 137 -24.28 5.79 6.65
C ALA A 137 -24.52 4.57 7.55
N ALA A 138 -25.61 4.53 8.33
CA ALA A 138 -25.94 3.40 9.20
C ALA A 138 -26.32 2.14 8.41
N LEU A 139 -26.84 2.32 7.18
CA LEU A 139 -27.25 1.21 6.32
C LEU A 139 -26.08 0.49 5.63
N GLN A 140 -24.85 1.04 5.69
CA GLN A 140 -23.66 0.42 5.07
C GLN A 140 -23.45 -1.04 5.49
N GLU A 141 -23.87 -1.38 6.70
CA GLU A 141 -23.75 -2.73 7.28
C GLU A 141 -25.06 -3.51 7.27
N GLY A 142 -26.10 -2.93 6.68
CA GLY A 142 -27.47 -3.42 6.72
C GLY A 142 -28.36 -2.57 7.63
N CYS A 143 -29.66 -2.81 7.56
CA CYS A 143 -30.63 -2.10 8.39
C CYS A 143 -30.40 -2.42 9.88
N PRO A 144 -30.20 -1.41 10.76
CA PRO A 144 -30.03 -1.62 12.19
C PRO A 144 -31.20 -2.34 12.88
N HIS A 145 -32.38 -2.31 12.26
CA HIS A 145 -33.60 -2.85 12.83
C HIS A 145 -33.91 -4.28 12.37
N CYS A 146 -33.82 -4.56 11.07
CA CYS A 146 -34.17 -5.87 10.50
C CYS A 146 -33.00 -6.63 9.88
N GLY A 147 -31.81 -6.03 9.78
CA GLY A 147 -30.62 -6.67 9.20
C GLY A 147 -30.61 -6.78 7.67
N THR A 148 -31.60 -6.22 6.96
CA THR A 148 -31.62 -6.18 5.49
C THR A 148 -30.32 -5.59 4.95
N SER A 149 -29.66 -6.31 4.05
CA SER A 149 -28.43 -5.87 3.40
C SER A 149 -28.70 -5.06 2.14
N PHE A 150 -27.94 -3.99 1.95
CA PHE A 150 -28.05 -3.11 0.80
C PHE A 150 -26.78 -3.15 -0.05
N LYS A 151 -26.98 -3.19 -1.36
CA LYS A 151 -25.98 -2.82 -2.35
C LYS A 151 -26.01 -1.30 -2.44
N MET A 152 -24.92 -0.64 -2.09
CA MET A 152 -24.84 0.81 -2.18
C MET A 152 -23.50 1.26 -2.76
N THR A 153 -23.53 2.35 -3.50
CA THR A 153 -22.33 3.09 -3.89
C THR A 153 -21.61 3.57 -2.64
N GLU A 154 -20.28 3.64 -2.69
CA GLU A 154 -19.48 4.11 -1.56
C GLU A 154 -19.82 5.56 -1.20
N LEU A 155 -19.82 5.86 0.10
CA LEU A 155 -19.99 7.23 0.59
C LEU A 155 -18.62 7.92 0.58
N TYR A 156 -18.34 8.72 -0.45
CA TYR A 156 -17.06 9.42 -0.58
C TYR A 156 -16.99 10.66 0.32
N PRO A 157 -15.79 11.09 0.76
CA PRO A 157 -14.47 10.57 0.39
C PRO A 157 -14.06 9.31 1.18
N LYS A 158 -13.19 8.46 0.59
CA LYS A 158 -12.63 7.27 1.25
C LYS A 158 -11.19 6.99 0.83
N VAL A 159 -10.44 6.32 1.71
CA VAL A 159 -9.15 5.72 1.36
C VAL A 159 -9.37 4.40 0.63
N SER A 160 -8.95 4.34 -0.63
CA SER A 160 -9.11 3.16 -1.49
C SER A 160 -7.92 2.21 -1.45
N ASN A 161 -6.73 2.74 -1.18
CA ASN A 161 -5.50 1.95 -1.15
C ASN A 161 -4.42 2.65 -0.34
N PHE A 162 -3.54 1.88 0.27
CA PHE A 162 -2.35 2.38 0.93
C PHE A 162 -1.17 1.43 0.80
N PHE A 163 0.05 1.96 0.83
CA PHE A 163 1.27 1.16 0.84
C PHE A 163 2.46 1.90 1.45
N TYR A 164 3.45 1.14 1.89
CA TYR A 164 4.67 1.67 2.49
C TYR A 164 5.86 1.57 1.55
N VAL A 165 6.60 2.65 1.40
CA VAL A 165 7.88 2.69 0.68
C VAL A 165 8.98 3.01 1.68
N ARG A 166 10.15 2.39 1.57
CA ARG A 166 11.29 2.73 2.44
C ARG A 166 11.74 4.16 2.17
N ASP A 167 11.88 4.95 3.23
CA ASP A 167 12.51 6.27 3.14
C ASP A 167 14.03 6.09 3.07
N ILE A 168 14.62 6.49 1.93
CA ILE A 168 16.06 6.41 1.66
C ILE A 168 16.70 7.80 1.81
N ALA A 169 15.93 8.87 1.63
CA ALA A 169 16.44 10.24 1.58
C ALA A 169 16.72 10.78 2.99
N GLY A 170 15.89 10.41 3.98
CA GLY A 170 16.00 10.92 5.34
C GLY A 170 15.77 12.44 5.42
N ASN A 171 15.75 12.99 6.64
CA ASN A 171 15.62 14.44 6.84
C ASN A 171 16.99 15.13 6.79
N GLY A 172 17.04 16.44 6.48
CA GLY A 172 18.31 17.20 6.39
C GLY A 172 19.20 17.13 7.64
N LYS A 173 18.63 17.04 8.84
CA LYS A 173 19.38 16.81 10.09
C LYS A 173 20.02 15.42 10.15
N GLU A 174 19.35 14.41 9.61
CA GLU A 174 19.84 13.02 9.58
C GLU A 174 20.91 12.81 8.52
N LEU A 175 20.79 13.54 7.40
CA LEU A 175 21.82 13.64 6.40
C LEU A 175 23.14 14.11 7.04
N TRP A 176 23.09 15.18 7.85
CA TRP A 176 24.26 15.70 8.54
C TRP A 176 24.90 14.69 9.50
N HIS A 177 24.11 13.98 10.31
CA HIS A 177 24.63 12.91 11.17
C HIS A 177 25.26 11.76 10.37
N THR A 178 24.68 11.41 9.23
CA THR A 178 25.20 10.36 8.35
C THR A 178 26.51 10.79 7.70
N VAL A 179 26.59 12.04 7.23
CA VAL A 179 27.82 12.65 6.69
C VAL A 179 28.92 12.67 7.73
N LEU A 180 28.63 13.12 8.96
CA LEU A 180 29.59 13.10 10.07
C LEU A 180 30.05 11.68 10.39
N LYS A 181 29.15 10.69 10.41
CA LYS A 181 29.51 9.29 10.66
C LYS A 181 30.48 8.74 9.61
N HIS A 182 30.23 9.01 8.32
CA HIS A 182 31.14 8.60 7.25
C HIS A 182 32.47 9.36 7.33
N GLY A 183 32.44 10.66 7.65
CA GLY A 183 33.63 11.48 7.86
C GLY A 183 34.51 10.95 8.99
N LEU A 184 33.93 10.64 10.14
CA LEU A 184 34.61 10.04 11.29
C LEU A 184 35.18 8.65 10.96
N CYS A 185 34.46 7.83 10.19
CA CYS A 185 34.91 6.51 9.77
C CYS A 185 36.12 6.57 8.82
N LEU A 186 36.18 7.58 7.94
CA LEU A 186 37.26 7.78 6.97
C LEU A 186 38.41 8.64 7.53
N LEU A 187 38.26 9.16 8.74
CA LEU A 187 39.22 10.05 9.39
C LEU A 187 40.65 9.47 9.48
N PRO A 188 40.86 8.18 9.85
CA PRO A 188 42.20 7.58 9.86
C PRO A 188 42.86 7.55 8.48
N VAL A 189 42.08 7.33 7.42
CA VAL A 189 42.58 7.32 6.04
C VAL A 189 42.98 8.73 5.61
N THR A 190 42.14 9.73 5.91
CA THR A 190 42.45 11.14 5.63
C THR A 190 43.68 11.62 6.39
N PHE A 191 43.84 11.17 7.64
CA PHE A 191 45.00 11.46 8.47
C PHE A 191 46.28 10.91 7.86
N GLY A 192 46.26 9.63 7.45
CA GLY A 192 47.39 8.99 6.79
C GLY A 192 47.78 9.67 5.47
N LEU A 193 46.81 10.05 4.65
CA LEU A 193 47.05 10.79 3.39
C LEU A 193 47.61 12.19 3.63
N PHE A 194 47.16 12.89 4.67
CA PHE A 194 47.67 14.20 5.03
C PHE A 194 49.13 14.14 5.50
N LEU A 195 49.46 13.16 6.34
CA LEU A 195 50.86 12.94 6.76
C LEU A 195 51.75 12.52 5.58
N TRP A 196 51.23 11.69 4.68
CA TRP A 196 51.95 11.27 3.48
C TRP A 196 52.27 12.44 2.56
N THR A 197 51.29 13.28 2.24
CA THR A 197 51.48 14.48 1.40
C THR A 197 52.42 15.49 2.05
N GLY A 198 52.29 15.72 3.37
CA GLY A 198 53.22 16.55 4.13
C GLY A 198 54.67 16.06 4.06
N TYR A 199 54.89 14.74 4.08
CA TYR A 199 56.22 14.15 3.93
C TYR A 199 56.73 14.21 2.48
N SER A 200 55.90 13.84 1.49
CA SER A 200 56.33 13.74 0.09
C SER A 200 56.58 15.09 -0.57
N GLU A 201 55.78 16.11 -0.24
CA GLU A 201 55.85 17.41 -0.89
C GLU A 201 56.69 18.42 -0.09
N ASN A 202 56.61 18.35 1.25
CA ASN A 202 57.24 19.34 2.13
C ASN A 202 58.39 18.78 2.97
N GLY A 203 58.68 17.47 2.88
CA GLY A 203 59.73 16.81 3.65
C GLY A 203 59.48 16.77 5.17
N ILE A 204 58.27 17.09 5.61
CA ILE A 204 57.94 17.20 7.04
C ILE A 204 57.70 15.80 7.60
N ALA A 205 58.55 15.37 8.53
CA ALA A 205 58.35 14.09 9.20
C ALA A 205 57.08 14.12 10.07
N PRO A 206 56.31 13.02 10.15
CA PRO A 206 55.09 12.96 10.96
C PRO A 206 55.29 13.36 12.43
N ILE A 207 56.47 13.09 12.99
CA ILE A 207 56.79 13.39 14.39
C ILE A 207 56.89 14.90 14.66
N GLU A 208 57.22 15.70 13.65
CA GLU A 208 57.35 17.16 13.78
C GLU A 208 56.00 17.85 13.97
N TYR A 209 54.91 17.25 13.48
CA TYR A 209 53.56 17.75 13.71
C TYR A 209 53.15 17.63 15.17
N ILE A 210 53.71 16.65 15.91
CA ILE A 210 53.40 16.40 17.32
C ILE A 210 54.27 17.30 18.22
N GLN A 211 55.53 17.52 17.84
CA GLN A 211 56.48 18.30 18.64
C GLN A 211 56.24 19.82 18.55
N ASN A 212 55.68 20.31 17.44
CA ASN A 212 55.43 21.73 17.24
C ASN A 212 53.96 22.08 17.51
N PRO A 213 53.63 22.87 18.56
CA PRO A 213 52.26 23.16 18.93
C PRO A 213 51.49 23.88 17.80
N GLY A 214 52.15 24.74 17.02
CA GLY A 214 51.54 25.41 15.87
C GLY A 214 51.16 24.44 14.73
N LYS A 215 52.04 23.49 14.39
CA LYS A 215 51.77 22.47 13.37
C LYS A 215 50.69 21.48 13.84
N LEU A 216 50.65 21.18 15.14
CA LEU A 216 49.62 20.34 15.75
C LEU A 216 48.23 21.00 15.66
N ILE A 217 48.13 22.28 16.02
CA ILE A 217 46.87 23.04 15.92
C ILE A 217 46.41 23.10 14.47
N TRP A 218 47.32 23.37 13.52
CA TRP A 218 47.01 23.39 12.10
C TRP A 218 46.45 22.05 11.61
N LEU A 219 47.11 20.94 11.96
CA LEU A 219 46.65 19.58 11.67
C LEU A 219 45.23 19.35 12.20
N LEU A 220 44.96 19.68 13.47
CA LEU A 220 43.63 19.50 14.07
C LEU A 220 42.55 20.33 13.36
N VAL A 221 42.84 21.59 13.01
CA VAL A 221 41.92 22.45 12.24
C VAL A 221 41.63 21.86 10.87
N CYS A 222 42.66 21.40 10.14
CA CYS A 222 42.48 20.72 8.86
C CYS A 222 41.61 19.46 9.00
N MET A 223 41.83 18.64 10.03
CA MET A 223 41.02 17.43 10.24
C MET A 223 39.55 17.76 10.52
N VAL A 224 39.26 18.80 11.29
CA VAL A 224 37.88 19.26 11.56
C VAL A 224 37.18 19.72 10.27
N ILE A 225 37.88 20.46 9.41
CA ILE A 225 37.33 20.96 8.13
C ILE A 225 37.18 19.84 7.10
N MET A 226 38.12 18.90 7.04
CA MET A 226 38.10 17.80 6.06
C MET A 226 37.07 16.73 6.41
N THR A 227 36.72 16.57 7.69
CA THR A 227 35.72 15.60 8.15
C THR A 227 34.37 15.71 7.41
N PRO A 228 33.71 16.90 7.31
CA PRO A 228 32.45 17.02 6.57
C PRO A 228 32.62 16.83 5.06
N ILE A 229 33.74 17.27 4.46
CA ILE A 229 33.99 17.16 3.02
C ILE A 229 34.13 15.68 2.61
N VAL A 230 34.99 14.94 3.31
CA VAL A 230 35.22 13.51 3.05
C VAL A 230 34.00 12.70 3.47
N GLY A 231 33.30 13.11 4.52
CA GLY A 231 32.02 12.54 4.91
C GLY A 231 30.95 12.65 3.82
N TYR A 232 30.87 13.81 3.14
CA TYR A 232 29.94 14.01 2.04
C TYR A 232 30.31 13.15 0.83
N MET A 233 31.59 13.05 0.49
CA MET A 233 32.07 12.17 -0.58
C MET A 233 31.76 10.70 -0.28
N GLY A 234 32.01 10.25 0.96
CA GLY A 234 31.68 8.89 1.40
C GLY A 234 30.17 8.59 1.35
N PHE A 235 29.35 9.53 1.81
CA PHE A 235 27.89 9.45 1.69
C PHE A 235 27.44 9.37 0.23
N PHE A 236 27.99 10.22 -0.65
CA PHE A 236 27.65 10.24 -2.07
C PHE A 236 28.02 8.90 -2.74
N LEU A 237 29.22 8.37 -2.49
CA LEU A 237 29.63 7.06 -3.00
C LEU A 237 28.74 5.93 -2.48
N HIS A 238 28.33 5.98 -1.21
CA HIS A 238 27.39 5.02 -0.63
C HIS A 238 26.01 5.10 -1.31
N MET A 239 25.47 6.30 -1.47
CA MET A 239 24.21 6.54 -2.18
C MET A 239 24.28 6.10 -3.64
N PHE A 240 25.39 6.39 -4.32
CA PHE A 240 25.65 5.96 -5.68
C PHE A 240 25.71 4.44 -5.76
N GLY A 241 26.42 3.77 -4.85
CA GLY A 241 26.47 2.30 -4.79
C GLY A 241 25.10 1.67 -4.52
N MET A 242 24.29 2.28 -3.65
CA MET A 242 22.90 1.86 -3.43
C MET A 242 22.04 2.07 -4.68
N ALA A 243 22.17 3.21 -5.35
CA ALA A 243 21.45 3.51 -6.59
C ALA A 243 21.85 2.55 -7.72
N LEU A 244 23.15 2.23 -7.83
CA LEU A 244 23.68 1.32 -8.85
C LEU A 244 23.27 -0.12 -8.57
N LYS A 245 23.22 -0.54 -7.30
CA LYS A 245 22.65 -1.84 -6.89
C LYS A 245 21.14 -1.91 -7.15
N ALA A 246 20.40 -0.86 -6.80
CA ALA A 246 18.97 -0.77 -7.09
C ALA A 246 18.71 -0.78 -8.60
N MET A 247 19.52 -0.06 -9.37
CA MET A 247 19.48 -0.08 -10.83
C MET A 247 19.75 -1.49 -11.33
N ILE A 248 20.89 -2.13 -11.02
CA ILE A 248 21.17 -3.49 -11.53
C ILE A 248 20.09 -4.52 -11.12
N MET A 249 19.63 -4.48 -9.88
CA MET A 249 18.65 -5.46 -9.38
C MET A 249 17.21 -5.20 -9.88
N ASP A 250 16.82 -3.93 -10.04
CA ASP A 250 15.44 -3.55 -10.34
C ASP A 250 15.28 -2.94 -11.77
N LEU A 251 16.32 -2.82 -12.59
CA LEU A 251 16.24 -2.24 -13.97
C LEU A 251 15.29 -3.02 -14.89
N PRO A 252 15.34 -4.38 -14.97
CA PRO A 252 14.40 -5.12 -15.81
C PRO A 252 12.95 -4.91 -15.37
N LEU A 253 12.76 -4.72 -14.06
CA LEU A 253 11.46 -4.45 -13.44
C LEU A 253 10.97 -3.04 -13.82
N ILE A 254 11.78 -2.01 -13.60
CA ILE A 254 11.45 -0.60 -13.90
C ILE A 254 11.14 -0.41 -15.39
N PHE A 255 11.97 -0.97 -16.28
CA PHE A 255 11.73 -0.88 -17.73
C PHE A 255 10.41 -1.55 -18.12
N SER A 256 10.11 -2.72 -17.54
CA SER A 256 8.84 -3.41 -17.77
C SER A 256 7.64 -2.62 -17.24
N ILE A 257 7.79 -1.86 -16.15
CA ILE A 257 6.73 -1.01 -15.59
C ILE A 257 6.46 0.19 -16.50
N ILE A 258 7.50 0.90 -16.94
CA ILE A 258 7.35 2.10 -17.78
C ILE A 258 6.70 1.75 -19.13
N THR A 259 7.19 0.68 -19.78
CA THR A 259 6.67 0.22 -21.07
C THR A 259 5.24 -0.35 -20.94
N SER A 260 4.96 -1.13 -19.89
CA SER A 260 3.62 -1.68 -19.69
C SER A 260 2.59 -0.63 -19.29
N ARG A 261 2.98 0.40 -18.54
CA ARG A 261 2.04 1.45 -18.08
C ARG A 261 1.54 2.31 -19.23
N SER A 262 2.43 2.76 -20.12
CA SER A 262 2.04 3.53 -21.31
C SER A 262 1.20 2.70 -22.28
N SER A 263 1.62 1.46 -22.53
CA SER A 263 0.86 0.51 -23.38
C SER A 263 -0.51 0.15 -22.79
N PHE A 264 -0.59 -0.06 -21.48
CA PHE A 264 -1.86 -0.31 -20.79
C PHE A 264 -2.76 0.91 -20.84
N ALA A 265 -2.27 2.09 -20.47
CA ALA A 265 -3.07 3.31 -20.47
C ALA A 265 -3.65 3.57 -21.87
N TYR A 266 -2.85 3.38 -22.92
CA TYR A 266 -3.31 3.51 -24.31
C TYR A 266 -4.38 2.48 -24.69
N ARG A 267 -4.20 1.20 -24.36
CA ARG A 267 -5.17 0.14 -24.72
C ARG A 267 -6.44 0.21 -23.88
N MET A 268 -6.28 0.52 -22.59
CA MET A 268 -7.40 0.62 -21.66
C MET A 268 -8.22 1.87 -21.93
N SER A 269 -7.60 2.99 -22.32
CA SER A 269 -8.36 4.21 -22.66
C SER A 269 -9.28 4.02 -23.87
N GLN A 270 -8.95 3.10 -24.78
CA GLN A 270 -9.80 2.73 -25.91
C GLN A 270 -10.99 1.85 -25.53
N ILE A 271 -10.95 1.17 -24.38
CA ILE A 271 -11.94 0.17 -23.96
C ILE A 271 -12.80 0.72 -22.82
N CYS A 272 -12.15 1.29 -21.80
CA CYS A 272 -12.78 1.99 -20.69
C CYS A 272 -11.98 3.29 -20.43
N PRO A 273 -12.33 4.41 -21.10
CA PRO A 273 -11.60 5.67 -21.00
C PRO A 273 -11.50 6.24 -19.57
N GLU A 274 -12.42 5.86 -18.70
CA GLU A 274 -12.46 6.31 -17.30
C GLU A 274 -11.50 5.55 -16.37
N TYR A 275 -10.86 4.48 -16.86
CA TYR A 275 -10.00 3.64 -16.03
C TYR A 275 -8.54 4.09 -16.05
N THR A 276 -8.03 4.51 -14.89
CA THR A 276 -6.60 4.80 -14.69
C THR A 276 -5.83 3.53 -14.29
N PHE A 277 -4.53 3.49 -14.61
CA PHE A 277 -3.67 2.37 -14.23
C PHE A 277 -3.59 2.21 -12.71
N GLU A 278 -3.62 3.31 -11.97
CA GLU A 278 -3.57 3.36 -10.51
C GLU A 278 -4.78 2.66 -9.92
N ARG A 279 -6.00 3.02 -10.37
CA ARG A 279 -7.24 2.37 -9.94
C ARG A 279 -7.26 0.90 -10.28
N PHE A 280 -6.84 0.54 -11.50
CA PHE A 280 -6.70 -0.86 -11.88
C PHE A 280 -5.75 -1.59 -10.93
N SER A 281 -4.56 -1.06 -10.68
CA SER A 281 -3.56 -1.70 -9.81
C SER A 281 -4.04 -1.84 -8.36
N ALA A 282 -4.75 -0.83 -7.83
CA ALA A 282 -5.38 -0.87 -6.52
C ALA A 282 -6.47 -1.94 -6.46
N ARG A 283 -7.37 -1.97 -7.44
CA ARG A 283 -8.44 -2.97 -7.55
C ARG A 283 -7.87 -4.39 -7.62
N MET A 284 -6.85 -4.61 -8.44
CA MET A 284 -6.18 -5.91 -8.54
C MET A 284 -5.51 -6.31 -7.23
N MET A 285 -4.96 -5.35 -6.48
CA MET A 285 -4.39 -5.60 -5.16
C MET A 285 -5.46 -6.00 -4.15
N SER A 286 -6.58 -5.29 -4.09
CA SER A 286 -7.70 -5.60 -3.20
C SER A 286 -8.25 -6.99 -3.49
N LEU A 287 -8.50 -7.32 -4.77
CA LEU A 287 -8.95 -8.66 -5.16
C LEU A 287 -7.93 -9.75 -4.81
N LEU A 288 -6.63 -9.51 -5.05
CA LEU A 288 -5.58 -10.45 -4.66
C LEU A 288 -5.58 -10.66 -3.13
N LYS A 289 -5.71 -9.60 -2.33
CA LYS A 289 -5.76 -9.69 -0.87
C LYS A 289 -6.99 -10.45 -0.39
N ILE A 290 -8.16 -10.17 -0.96
CA ILE A 290 -9.41 -10.87 -0.63
C ILE A 290 -9.23 -12.37 -0.88
N VAL A 291 -8.82 -12.76 -2.09
CA VAL A 291 -8.58 -14.17 -2.43
C VAL A 291 -7.50 -14.78 -1.55
N ALA A 292 -6.42 -14.04 -1.31
CA ALA A 292 -5.34 -14.52 -0.48
C ALA A 292 -5.81 -14.79 0.94
N TYR A 293 -6.63 -13.91 1.55
CA TYR A 293 -7.03 -13.95 2.97
C TYR A 293 -8.28 -14.77 3.27
N SER A 294 -9.14 -15.01 2.29
CA SER A 294 -10.27 -15.92 2.43
C SER A 294 -9.81 -17.38 2.56
N ASP A 295 -10.52 -18.17 3.36
CA ASP A 295 -10.25 -19.61 3.50
C ASP A 295 -10.87 -20.44 2.37
N ARG A 296 -11.90 -19.88 1.72
CA ARG A 296 -12.71 -20.53 0.69
C ARG A 296 -12.80 -19.62 -0.52
N ASP A 297 -11.85 -19.78 -1.42
CA ASP A 297 -11.80 -19.06 -2.69
C ASP A 297 -12.95 -19.45 -3.63
N ASP A 298 -13.48 -20.67 -3.49
CA ASP A 298 -14.65 -21.18 -4.20
C ASP A 298 -15.97 -20.46 -3.88
N GLU A 299 -16.05 -19.81 -2.72
CA GLU A 299 -17.24 -19.06 -2.28
C GLU A 299 -17.15 -17.56 -2.61
N LEU A 300 -16.01 -17.10 -3.13
CA LEU A 300 -15.83 -15.70 -3.45
C LEU A 300 -16.55 -15.32 -4.75
N PRO A 301 -17.35 -14.23 -4.76
CA PRO A 301 -18.01 -13.77 -5.97
C PRO A 301 -17.03 -13.24 -7.02
N PHE A 302 -15.84 -12.78 -6.60
CA PHE A 302 -14.84 -12.16 -7.46
C PHE A 302 -13.71 -13.11 -7.90
N TYR A 303 -13.81 -14.41 -7.61
CA TYR A 303 -12.83 -15.41 -8.04
C TYR A 303 -13.50 -16.55 -8.83
N LYS A 304 -12.99 -16.81 -10.04
CA LYS A 304 -13.46 -17.84 -10.97
C LYS A 304 -12.31 -18.69 -11.51
N GLY A 305 -11.17 -18.64 -10.82
CA GLY A 305 -10.00 -19.43 -11.17
C GLY A 305 -10.10 -20.86 -10.70
N LYS A 306 -9.01 -21.61 -10.90
CA LYS A 306 -8.85 -22.96 -10.35
C LYS A 306 -8.54 -22.89 -8.85
N ASP A 307 -8.73 -24.00 -8.17
CA ASP A 307 -8.25 -24.16 -6.78
C ASP A 307 -6.78 -23.74 -6.66
N LEU A 308 -6.52 -22.84 -5.72
CA LEU A 308 -5.19 -22.30 -5.44
C LEU A 308 -4.35 -23.21 -4.54
N GLY A 309 -4.96 -24.27 -4.00
CA GLY A 309 -4.32 -25.20 -3.08
C GLY A 309 -3.70 -24.44 -1.91
N SER A 310 -2.45 -24.78 -1.55
CA SER A 310 -1.77 -24.19 -0.40
C SER A 310 -1.00 -22.90 -0.68
N LEU A 311 -1.29 -22.21 -1.81
CA LEU A 311 -0.50 -21.04 -2.25
C LEU A 311 -0.45 -19.91 -1.21
N PHE A 312 -1.56 -19.72 -0.50
CA PHE A 312 -1.77 -18.63 0.47
C PHE A 312 -1.93 -19.09 1.92
N ASP A 313 -1.87 -20.39 2.21
CA ASP A 313 -2.11 -20.96 3.54
C ASP A 313 -1.21 -20.37 4.63
N ASP A 314 0.05 -20.13 4.30
CA ASP A 314 1.05 -19.59 5.20
C ASP A 314 1.12 -18.05 5.19
N VAL A 315 0.39 -17.36 4.30
CA VAL A 315 0.44 -15.91 4.16
C VAL A 315 -0.33 -15.20 5.27
N THR A 316 0.34 -14.32 6.01
CA THR A 316 -0.22 -13.47 7.06
C THR A 316 -0.49 -12.04 6.59
N ASP A 317 0.31 -11.54 5.64
CA ASP A 317 0.11 -10.24 5.02
C ASP A 317 0.69 -10.19 3.59
N ILE A 318 0.09 -9.35 2.75
CA ILE A 318 0.54 -9.00 1.41
C ILE A 318 0.57 -7.47 1.32
N THR A 319 1.76 -6.88 1.29
CA THR A 319 1.94 -5.44 1.10
C THR A 319 2.27 -5.12 -0.36
N PHE A 320 1.55 -4.18 -0.96
CA PHE A 320 1.85 -3.69 -2.32
C PHE A 320 3.15 -2.88 -2.33
N ARG A 321 3.99 -3.08 -3.34
CA ARG A 321 5.25 -2.32 -3.49
C ARG A 321 5.13 -1.08 -4.39
N GLY A 322 3.91 -0.66 -4.73
CA GLY A 322 3.66 0.47 -5.63
C GLY A 322 3.92 0.15 -7.11
N MET A 323 4.14 -1.12 -7.46
CA MET A 323 4.53 -1.55 -8.80
C MET A 323 3.62 -2.67 -9.29
N ALA A 324 3.06 -2.48 -10.48
CA ALA A 324 2.38 -3.51 -11.26
C ALA A 324 2.80 -3.37 -12.73
N THR A 325 2.71 -4.45 -13.51
CA THR A 325 2.89 -4.39 -14.96
C THR A 325 1.73 -5.04 -15.66
N CYS A 326 1.19 -4.39 -16.69
CA CYS A 326 0.27 -5.07 -17.60
C CYS A 326 1.06 -5.85 -18.66
N LYS A 327 0.82 -7.15 -18.75
CA LYS A 327 1.44 -8.00 -19.79
C LYS A 327 0.57 -8.08 -21.03
N GLN A 328 -0.74 -8.19 -20.84
CA GLN A 328 -1.64 -8.44 -21.94
C GLN A 328 -3.04 -7.90 -21.67
N VAL A 329 -3.66 -7.36 -22.71
CA VAL A 329 -5.08 -7.01 -22.75
C VAL A 329 -5.68 -7.77 -23.92
N ARG A 330 -6.75 -8.54 -23.67
CA ARG A 330 -7.53 -9.27 -24.70
C ARG A 330 -8.99 -8.89 -24.58
N VAL A 331 -9.67 -8.77 -25.71
CA VAL A 331 -11.13 -8.59 -25.74
C VAL A 331 -11.73 -9.81 -26.42
N ARG A 332 -12.70 -10.47 -25.77
CA ARG A 332 -13.44 -11.63 -26.29
C ARG A 332 -14.85 -11.61 -25.71
N ASP A 333 -15.85 -11.92 -26.52
CA ASP A 333 -17.23 -12.19 -26.07
C ASP A 333 -17.78 -11.12 -25.11
N ASN A 334 -17.61 -9.85 -25.48
CA ASN A 334 -18.05 -8.68 -24.69
C ASN A 334 -17.37 -8.54 -23.31
N MET A 335 -16.24 -9.22 -23.11
CA MET A 335 -15.39 -9.10 -21.93
C MET A 335 -13.98 -8.64 -22.30
N VAL A 336 -13.41 -7.77 -21.46
CA VAL A 336 -11.97 -7.46 -21.47
C VAL A 336 -11.27 -8.28 -20.41
N TYR A 337 -10.18 -8.93 -20.80
CA TYR A 337 -9.28 -9.67 -19.93
C TYR A 337 -7.92 -8.97 -19.87
N VAL A 338 -7.45 -8.70 -18.66
CA VAL A 338 -6.15 -8.10 -18.40
C VAL A 338 -5.30 -9.06 -17.60
N THR A 339 -4.12 -9.37 -18.12
CA THR A 339 -3.09 -10.11 -17.39
C THR A 339 -2.05 -9.13 -16.87
N ALA A 340 -1.85 -9.11 -15.55
CA ALA A 340 -0.90 -8.22 -14.88
C ALA A 340 0.02 -8.98 -13.92
N ASP A 341 1.27 -8.55 -13.80
CA ASP A 341 2.17 -8.97 -12.73
C ASP A 341 2.10 -7.94 -11.59
N LEU A 342 1.71 -8.38 -10.39
CA LEU A 342 1.66 -7.59 -9.16
C LEU A 342 2.91 -7.86 -8.33
N TYR A 343 3.63 -6.80 -7.96
CA TYR A 343 4.85 -6.90 -7.16
C TYR A 343 4.54 -6.59 -5.70
N VAL A 344 4.73 -7.61 -4.85
CA VAL A 344 4.31 -7.56 -3.45
C VAL A 344 5.45 -7.99 -2.52
N GLU A 345 5.32 -7.60 -1.26
CA GLU A 345 6.05 -8.21 -0.16
C GLU A 345 5.06 -9.03 0.65
N THR A 346 5.28 -10.35 0.71
CA THR A 346 4.45 -11.28 1.49
C THR A 346 5.12 -11.58 2.81
N GLU A 347 4.38 -11.54 3.89
CA GLU A 347 4.78 -12.02 5.19
C GLU A 347 4.16 -13.40 5.39
N ARG A 348 4.99 -14.42 5.63
CA ARG A 348 4.56 -15.83 5.73
C ARG A 348 4.92 -16.43 7.09
N ASP A 349 3.95 -17.05 7.74
CA ASP A 349 4.09 -17.75 9.01
C ASP A 349 4.72 -19.13 8.82
N CYS A 350 5.93 -19.30 9.33
CA CYS A 350 6.67 -20.57 9.32
C CYS A 350 6.54 -21.33 10.65
N GLY A 351 5.54 -21.02 11.47
CA GLY A 351 5.31 -21.62 12.79
C GLY A 351 6.14 -20.96 13.91
N THR A 352 7.46 -20.91 13.78
CA THR A 352 8.34 -20.31 14.81
C THR A 352 8.75 -18.88 14.52
N LYS A 353 8.55 -18.41 13.28
CA LYS A 353 8.89 -17.06 12.84
C LYS A 353 8.06 -16.68 11.62
N ILE A 354 7.91 -15.38 11.40
CA ILE A 354 7.37 -14.85 10.14
C ILE A 354 8.54 -14.44 9.25
N LYS A 355 8.46 -14.79 7.96
CA LYS A 355 9.44 -14.41 6.94
C LYS A 355 8.80 -13.47 5.93
N ALA A 356 9.37 -12.28 5.79
CA ALA A 356 9.05 -11.38 4.69
C ALA A 356 9.81 -11.81 3.42
N LYS A 357 9.11 -11.90 2.29
CA LYS A 357 9.67 -12.21 0.98
C LYS A 357 9.09 -11.28 -0.07
N ARG A 358 9.93 -10.87 -1.02
CA ARG A 358 9.47 -10.17 -2.23
C ARG A 358 9.00 -11.22 -3.23
N GLU A 359 7.75 -11.11 -3.65
CA GLU A 359 7.11 -12.09 -4.53
C GLU A 359 6.38 -11.37 -5.67
N THR A 360 6.17 -12.09 -6.77
CA THR A 360 5.41 -11.60 -7.92
C THR A 360 4.25 -12.54 -8.19
N TYR A 361 3.05 -11.98 -8.24
CA TYR A 361 1.84 -12.72 -8.60
C TYR A 361 1.36 -12.26 -9.96
N ARG A 362 1.26 -13.20 -10.90
CA ARG A 362 0.57 -12.97 -12.16
C ARG A 362 -0.92 -13.20 -11.95
N VAL A 363 -1.71 -12.19 -12.20
CA VAL A 363 -3.17 -12.23 -12.13
C VAL A 363 -3.77 -12.04 -13.51
N THR A 364 -4.84 -12.77 -13.82
CA THR A 364 -5.69 -12.49 -14.98
C THR A 364 -7.07 -12.09 -14.47
N ALA A 365 -7.48 -10.88 -14.78
CA ALA A 365 -8.76 -10.33 -14.40
C ALA A 365 -9.63 -10.08 -15.62
N GLY A 366 -10.94 -10.26 -15.50
CA GLY A 366 -11.91 -10.01 -16.56
C GLY A 366 -13.03 -9.09 -16.10
N ARG A 367 -13.55 -8.27 -17.01
CA ARG A 367 -14.70 -7.37 -16.80
C ARG A 367 -15.54 -7.28 -18.07
N ARG A 368 -16.86 -7.10 -17.93
CA ARG A 368 -17.77 -6.85 -19.05
C ARG A 368 -17.67 -5.43 -19.59
N LEU A 369 -17.87 -5.28 -20.90
CA LEU A 369 -17.83 -3.99 -21.61
C LEU A 369 -19.19 -3.29 -21.69
N ASP A 370 -20.27 -4.05 -21.57
CA ASP A 370 -21.64 -3.54 -21.66
C ASP A 370 -22.23 -3.10 -20.32
N VAL A 371 -21.50 -3.30 -19.21
CA VAL A 371 -21.89 -2.68 -17.95
C VAL A 371 -21.25 -1.30 -17.87
N PRO A 372 -22.06 -0.24 -18.00
CA PRO A 372 -21.56 1.12 -17.91
C PRO A 372 -20.95 1.33 -16.54
N PHE A 373 -19.87 2.10 -16.50
CA PHE A 373 -19.34 2.58 -15.24
C PHE A 373 -20.30 3.65 -14.72
N THR A 374 -21.09 3.32 -13.69
CA THR A 374 -22.04 4.27 -13.09
C THR A 374 -21.44 4.87 -11.83
N THR A 375 -21.28 6.19 -11.81
CA THR A 375 -20.66 6.92 -10.68
C THR A 375 -21.68 7.54 -9.72
N ASN A 376 -22.96 7.49 -10.06
CA ASN A 376 -24.02 8.02 -9.21
C ASN A 376 -24.19 7.17 -7.95
N PHE A 377 -24.50 7.84 -6.83
CA PHE A 377 -24.90 7.14 -5.63
C PHE A 377 -26.18 6.35 -5.92
N SER A 378 -26.14 5.05 -5.64
CA SER A 378 -27.28 4.15 -5.75
C SER A 378 -27.35 3.35 -4.47
N ILE A 379 -28.56 3.07 -4.01
CA ILE A 379 -28.84 2.12 -2.93
C ILE A 379 -29.93 1.18 -3.44
N THR A 380 -29.67 -0.12 -3.36
CA THR A 380 -30.56 -1.17 -3.83
C THR A 380 -30.56 -2.28 -2.80
N GLU A 381 -31.73 -2.79 -2.44
CA GLU A 381 -31.83 -3.96 -1.57
C GLU A 381 -31.22 -5.19 -2.26
N ILE A 382 -30.44 -5.98 -1.53
CA ILE A 382 -29.98 -7.28 -2.02
C ILE A 382 -31.01 -8.32 -1.59
N GLU A 383 -31.66 -8.93 -2.57
CA GLU A 383 -32.60 -10.03 -2.34
C GLU A 383 -32.20 -11.26 -3.15
N CYS A 384 -32.24 -12.42 -2.51
CA CYS A 384 -32.10 -13.69 -3.19
C CYS A 384 -33.33 -13.94 -4.07
N LYS A 385 -33.15 -14.07 -5.39
CA LYS A 385 -34.24 -14.36 -6.34
C LYS A 385 -35.01 -15.66 -6.05
N SER A 386 -34.41 -16.60 -5.32
CA SER A 386 -35.01 -17.90 -5.03
C SER A 386 -35.84 -17.88 -3.74
N CYS A 387 -35.28 -17.37 -2.64
CA CYS A 387 -35.93 -17.44 -1.32
C CYS A 387 -36.31 -16.08 -0.73
N GLY A 388 -36.05 -14.96 -1.43
CA GLY A 388 -36.29 -13.60 -0.92
C GLY A 388 -35.36 -13.16 0.21
N GLY A 389 -34.45 -14.02 0.67
CA GLY A 389 -33.55 -13.71 1.78
C GLY A 389 -32.53 -12.63 1.40
N SER A 390 -32.31 -11.66 2.30
CA SER A 390 -31.31 -10.60 2.13
C SER A 390 -29.97 -11.00 2.76
N PHE A 391 -28.87 -10.78 2.06
CA PHE A 391 -27.52 -11.16 2.52
C PHE A 391 -26.43 -10.27 1.91
N ASN A 392 -25.24 -10.31 2.48
CA ASN A 392 -24.09 -9.55 1.97
C ASN A 392 -23.44 -10.26 0.76
N ALA A 393 -23.91 -9.87 -0.42
CA ALA A 393 -23.42 -10.28 -1.74
C ALA A 393 -21.92 -10.08 -2.00
N TYR A 394 -21.22 -9.30 -1.17
CA TYR A 394 -19.77 -9.07 -1.28
C TYR A 394 -18.96 -10.21 -0.66
N LYS A 395 -19.52 -10.88 0.36
CA LYS A 395 -18.82 -11.89 1.17
C LYS A 395 -19.04 -13.31 0.69
N THR A 396 -20.14 -13.58 -0.01
CA THR A 396 -20.49 -14.92 -0.47
C THR A 396 -21.18 -14.90 -1.83
N ASN A 397 -20.84 -15.87 -2.67
CA ASN A 397 -21.46 -16.13 -3.97
C ASN A 397 -22.70 -17.05 -3.87
N LYS A 398 -23.11 -17.45 -2.68
CA LYS A 398 -24.29 -18.29 -2.45
C LYS A 398 -25.17 -17.66 -1.39
N CYS A 399 -26.48 -17.72 -1.60
CA CYS A 399 -27.42 -17.31 -0.57
C CYS A 399 -27.25 -18.21 0.67
N PRO A 400 -26.97 -17.66 1.86
CA PRO A 400 -26.80 -18.46 3.08
C PRO A 400 -28.05 -19.24 3.49
N TYR A 401 -29.23 -18.80 3.04
CA TYR A 401 -30.52 -19.38 3.43
C TYR A 401 -30.95 -20.55 2.55
N CYS A 402 -30.68 -20.50 1.24
CA CYS A 402 -31.17 -21.52 0.30
C CYS A 402 -30.08 -22.13 -0.60
N GLY A 403 -28.83 -21.68 -0.47
CA GLY A 403 -27.71 -22.16 -1.28
C GLY A 403 -27.75 -21.77 -2.76
N THR A 404 -28.74 -21.00 -3.19
CA THR A 404 -28.83 -20.52 -4.58
C THR A 404 -27.63 -19.65 -4.91
N GLU A 405 -26.97 -19.95 -6.02
CA GLU A 405 -25.82 -19.17 -6.49
C GLU A 405 -26.26 -17.74 -6.80
N TYR A 406 -25.67 -16.80 -6.07
CA TYR A 406 -25.77 -15.40 -6.34
C TYR A 406 -24.63 -15.02 -7.27
N ARG A 407 -25.00 -14.64 -8.49
CA ARG A 407 -24.09 -14.27 -9.55
C ARG A 407 -24.09 -12.75 -9.74
N PRO A 408 -23.31 -11.97 -8.96
CA PRO A 408 -23.11 -10.54 -9.24
C PRO A 408 -22.16 -10.31 -10.43
N GLU A 409 -21.92 -11.35 -11.23
CA GLU A 409 -20.72 -11.66 -12.05
C GLU A 409 -20.34 -10.63 -13.12
N TYR A 410 -21.03 -9.49 -13.20
CA TYR A 410 -21.05 -8.71 -14.41
C TYR A 410 -20.89 -7.21 -14.24
N GLU A 411 -20.77 -6.69 -13.02
CA GLU A 411 -20.70 -5.24 -12.82
C GLU A 411 -19.30 -4.69 -12.62
N ASP A 412 -18.34 -5.52 -12.23
CA ASP A 412 -16.95 -5.12 -12.00
C ASP A 412 -15.93 -6.24 -12.27
N TRP A 413 -14.65 -6.00 -11.98
CA TRP A 413 -13.56 -6.95 -12.21
C TRP A 413 -13.67 -8.23 -11.37
N ALA A 414 -13.42 -9.38 -12.00
CA ALA A 414 -13.25 -10.68 -11.34
C ALA A 414 -11.91 -11.31 -11.75
N LEU A 415 -11.30 -12.08 -10.84
CA LEU A 415 -10.07 -12.82 -11.06
C LEU A 415 -10.35 -14.22 -11.63
N TYR A 416 -9.67 -14.57 -12.72
CA TYR A 416 -9.80 -15.85 -13.42
C TYR A 416 -8.56 -16.75 -13.30
N ASP A 417 -7.41 -16.20 -12.94
CA ASP A 417 -6.18 -16.96 -12.76
C ASP A 417 -5.22 -16.20 -11.84
N ILE A 418 -4.58 -16.89 -10.92
CA ILE A 418 -3.52 -16.35 -10.05
C ILE A 418 -2.38 -17.34 -10.02
N LYS A 419 -1.17 -16.88 -10.33
CA LYS A 419 0.04 -17.71 -10.33
C LYS A 419 1.21 -16.97 -9.69
N LYS A 420 1.95 -17.65 -8.83
CA LYS A 420 3.24 -17.17 -8.32
C LYS A 420 4.32 -17.35 -9.39
N ARG A 421 5.13 -16.32 -9.61
CA ARG A 421 6.20 -16.31 -10.61
C ARG A 421 7.58 -16.59 -10.02
#